data_AF-A0A1I8B8R3-F1
#
_entry.id   AF-A0A1I8B8R3-F1
#
_cell.length_a   1.000
_cell.length_b   1.000
_cell.length_c   1.000
_cell.angle_alpha   90.00
_cell.angle_beta   90.00
_cell.angle_gamma   90.00
#
_symmetry.space_group_name_H-M   'P 1'
#
loop_
_entity.id
_entity.type
_entity.pdbx_description
1 polymer ?
#
loop_
_entity_poly.entity_id
_entity_poly.type
_entity_poly.pdbx_seq_one_letter_code
_entity_poly.pdbx_strand_id
1 'polypeptide(L)' 'MLLNISSASNGPILFVNSEDYRNAYLEEFKKIKLIFLKERTSNIIRASPNQIIMVAPKNNFNTQLPLS' A
#
# COMPACT_ATOMS: atom_id res chain seq x y z
N MET A 1 35.81 -4.15 -17.03
CA MET A 1 34.54 -4.89 -17.21
C MET A 1 33.58 -3.97 -17.95
N LEU A 2 33.18 -4.31 -19.17
CA LEU A 2 32.24 -3.50 -19.97
C LEU A 2 30.82 -4.03 -19.71
N LEU A 3 29.92 -3.20 -19.18
CA LEU A 3 28.53 -3.58 -18.91
C LEU A 3 27.77 -3.70 -20.24
N ASN A 4 27.43 -4.92 -20.65
CA ASN A 4 26.61 -5.17 -21.84
C ASN A 4 25.12 -4.94 -21.51
N ILE A 5 24.66 -3.69 -21.65
CA ILE A 5 23.28 -3.26 -21.42
C ILE A 5 22.42 -3.28 -22.69
N SER A 6 22.95 -3.82 -23.79
CA SER A 6 22.35 -3.71 -25.13
C SER A 6 20.93 -4.28 -25.17
N SER A 7 20.67 -5.40 -24.49
CA SER A 7 19.33 -6.00 -24.41
C SER A 7 18.36 -5.18 -23.56
N ALA A 8 18.82 -4.60 -22.46
CA ALA A 8 18.01 -3.79 -21.54
C ALA A 8 17.63 -2.41 -22.13
N SER A 9 18.43 -1.92 -23.09
CA SER A 9 18.22 -0.61 -23.72
C SER A 9 17.07 -0.62 -24.73
N ASN A 10 16.71 -1.79 -25.26
CA ASN A 10 15.66 -1.91 -26.27
C ASN A 10 14.27 -1.54 -25.73
N GLY A 11 13.96 -1.89 -24.47
CA GLY A 11 12.68 -1.57 -23.85
C GLY A 11 12.38 -0.07 -23.82
N PRO A 12 13.26 0.76 -23.23
CA PRO A 12 13.10 2.22 -23.23
C PRO A 12 13.01 2.83 -24.63
N ILE A 13 13.84 2.37 -25.57
CA ILE A 13 13.85 2.88 -26.96
C ILE A 13 12.51 2.58 -27.63
N LEU A 14 11.98 1.36 -27.50
CA LEU A 14 10.68 0.99 -28.05
C LEU A 14 9.54 1.79 -27.42
N PHE A 15 9.59 2.02 -26.10
CA PHE A 15 8.57 2.80 -25.39
C PHE A 15 8.48 4.24 -25.86
N VAL A 16 9.61 4.86 -26.21
CA VAL A 16 9.64 6.25 -26.70
C VAL A 16 9.23 6.32 -28.18
N ASN A 17 9.71 5.39 -29.01
CA ASN A 17 9.62 5.50 -30.47
C ASN A 17 8.44 4.73 -31.11
N SER A 18 7.72 3.90 -30.36
CA SER A 18 6.57 3.16 -30.87
C SER A 18 5.33 3.40 -30.02
N GLU A 19 4.31 3.97 -30.64
CA GLU A 19 3.03 4.22 -29.97
C GLU A 19 2.31 2.93 -29.58
N ASP A 20 2.28 1.94 -30.47
CA ASP A 20 1.66 0.63 -30.19
C ASP A 20 2.34 -0.07 -29.00
N TYR A 21 3.67 -0.05 -28.96
CA TYR A 21 4.44 -0.63 -27.86
C TYR A 21 4.17 0.12 -26.55
N ARG A 22 4.15 1.46 -26.59
CA ARG A 22 3.84 2.29 -25.42
C ARG A 22 2.45 1.99 -24.87
N ASN A 23 1.45 1.89 -25.74
CA ASN A 23 0.07 1.61 -25.35
C ASN A 23 -0.07 0.22 -24.73
N ALA A 24 0.52 -0.80 -25.36
CA ALA A 24 0.55 -2.16 -24.81
C ALA A 24 1.24 -2.20 -23.43
N TYR A 25 2.39 -1.53 -23.27
CA TYR A 25 3.09 -1.43 -22.00
C TYR A 25 2.22 -0.80 -20.90
N LEU A 26 1.54 0.31 -21.20
CA LEU A 26 0.70 1.02 -20.22
C LEU A 26 -0.51 0.19 -19.79
N GLU A 27 -1.12 -0.57 -20.70
CA GLU A 27 -2.22 -1.49 -20.35
C GLU A 27 -1.77 -2.61 -19.42
N GLU A 28 -0.63 -3.23 -19.70
CA GLU A 28 -0.06 -4.25 -18.79
C GLU A 28 0.35 -3.63 -17.44
N PHE A 29 0.95 -2.44 -17.46
CA PHE A 29 1.30 -1.73 -16.23
C PHE A 29 0.07 -1.42 -15.36
N LYS A 30 -1.07 -1.03 -15.97
CA LYS A 30 -2.33 -0.83 -15.24
C LYS A 30 -2.82 -2.12 -14.57
N LYS A 31 -2.77 -3.25 -15.26
CA LYS A 31 -3.17 -4.56 -14.69
C LYS A 31 -2.29 -4.94 -13.50
N ILE A 32 -0.97 -4.80 -13.65
CA ILE A 32 -0.01 -5.08 -12.58
C ILE A 32 -0.27 -4.15 -11.39
N LYS A 33 -0.43 -2.84 -11.64
CA LYS A 33 -0.75 -1.85 -10.62
C LYS A 33 -2.04 -2.20 -9.87
N LEU A 34 -3.08 -2.64 -10.59
CA LEU A 34 -4.35 -3.06 -9.99
C LEU A 34 -4.18 -4.24 -9.04
N ILE A 35 -3.35 -5.24 -9.40
CA ILE A 35 -3.04 -6.38 -8.53
C ILE A 35 -2.42 -5.88 -7.22
N PHE A 36 -1.38 -5.03 -7.28
CA PHE A 36 -0.75 -4.48 -6.08
C PHE A 36 -1.68 -3.60 -5.24
N LEU A 37 -2.55 -2.82 -5.87
CA LEU A 37 -3.58 -2.04 -5.17
C LEU A 37 -4.58 -2.95 -4.46
N LYS A 38 -5.05 -4.01 -5.12
CA LYS A 38 -5.98 -4.99 -4.53
C LYS A 38 -5.36 -5.71 -3.34
N GLU A 39 -4.08 -6.10 -3.43
CA GLU A 39 -3.36 -6.71 -2.32
C GLU A 39 -3.19 -5.74 -1.13
N ARG A 40 -2.89 -4.46 -1.38
CA ARG A 40 -2.83 -3.45 -0.31
C ARG A 40 -4.19 -3.27 0.38
N THR A 41 -5.28 -3.15 -0.38
CA THR A 41 -6.62 -2.98 0.19
C THR A 41 -7.10 -4.24 0.93
N SER A 42 -6.79 -5.42 0.41
CA SER A 42 -7.15 -6.69 1.06
C SER A 42 -6.41 -6.92 2.38
N ASN A 43 -5.15 -6.48 2.47
CA ASN A 43 -4.40 -6.51 3.73
C ASN A 43 -4.93 -5.50 4.77
N ILE A 44 -5.46 -4.34 4.34
CA ILE A 44 -6.11 -3.39 5.26
C ILE A 44 -7.42 -3.97 5.83
N ILE A 45 -8.24 -4.64 5.02
CA ILE A 45 -9.50 -5.25 5.48
C ILE A 45 -9.24 -6.44 6.42
N ARG A 46 -8.15 -7.20 6.20
CA ARG A 46 -7.74 -8.30 7.09
C ARG A 46 -7.10 -7.81 8.40
N ALA A 47 -6.65 -6.56 8.47
CA ALA A 47 -6.10 -5.95 9.68
C ALA A 47 -7.18 -5.41 10.65
N SER A 48 -8.46 -5.68 10.41
CA SER A 48 -9.50 -5.52 11.44
C SER A 48 -10.13 -6.86 11.85
N PRO A 49 -9.47 -7.66 12.72
CA PRO A 49 -10.18 -8.72 13.42
C PRO A 49 -10.65 -8.34 14.82
N ASN A 50 -10.22 -7.24 15.46
CA ASN A 50 -10.66 -6.90 16.83
C ASN A 50 -10.37 -5.43 17.19
N GLN A 51 -11.36 -4.54 17.05
CA GLN A 51 -11.45 -3.38 17.94
C GLN A 51 -12.17 -3.83 19.21
N ILE A 52 -11.43 -4.30 20.21
CA ILE A 52 -11.95 -4.33 21.58
C ILE A 52 -12.06 -2.87 21.99
N ILE A 53 -13.28 -2.33 22.04
CA ILE A 53 -13.56 -1.08 22.72
C ILE A 53 -13.30 -1.34 24.21
N MET A 54 -12.12 -0.96 24.71
CA MET A 54 -11.92 -0.82 26.15
C MET A 54 -12.77 0.37 26.60
N VAL A 55 -13.99 0.09 27.06
CA VAL A 55 -14.74 1.06 27.85
C VAL A 55 -13.95 1.24 29.14
N ALA A 56 -13.24 2.36 29.26
CA ALA A 56 -12.60 2.71 30.51
C ALA A 56 -13.69 2.77 31.61
N PRO A 57 -13.52 2.06 32.74
CA PRO A 57 -14.48 2.15 33.82
C PRO A 57 -14.46 3.59 34.33
N LYS A 58 -15.62 4.26 34.32
CA LYS A 58 -15.79 5.56 34.97
C LYS A 58 -15.74 5.35 36.47
N ASN A 59 -14.56 5.45 37.05
CA ASN A 59 -14.37 5.42 38.49
C ASN A 59 -14.72 6.81 39.04
N ASN A 60 -15.99 7.03 39.40
CA ASN A 60 -16.39 8.17 40.24
C ASN A 60 -15.95 7.88 41.68
N PHE A 61 -14.75 8.33 42.07
CA PHE A 61 -14.33 8.40 43.47
C PHE A 61 -14.17 9.85 43.87
N ASN A 62 -15.24 10.44 44.40
CA ASN A 62 -15.14 11.64 45.23
C ASN A 62 -14.73 11.18 46.63
N THR A 63 -13.44 11.18 46.91
CA THR A 63 -12.87 10.89 48.24
C THR A 63 -13.19 12.03 49.20
N GLN A 64 -13.89 11.72 50.30
CA GLN A 64 -14.03 12.61 51.45
C GLN A 64 -12.67 12.80 52.13
N LEU A 65 -12.35 14.06 52.44
CA LEU A 65 -11.12 14.51 53.11
C LEU A 65 -11.17 14.14 54.61
N PRO A 66 -10.16 13.50 55.22
CA PRO A 66 -10.15 13.30 56.66
C PRO A 66 -9.72 14.57 57.40
N LEU A 67 -10.40 14.85 58.52
CA LEU A 67 -10.05 15.92 59.45
C LEU A 67 -8.66 15.70 60.05
N SER A 68 -7.90 16.79 60.16
CA SER A 68 -6.84 17.01 61.14
C SER A 68 -6.98 18.41 61.69
#